data_AF-A0A848LWZ5-F1
#
_entry.id   AF-A0A848LWZ5-F1
#
_cell.length_a   1.000
_cell.length_b   1.000
_cell.length_c   1.000
_cell.angle_alpha   90.00
_cell.angle_beta   90.00
_cell.angle_gamma   90.00
#
_symmetry.space_group_name_H-M   'P 1'
#
loop_
_entity.id
_entity.type
_entity.pdbx_description
1 polymer ?
#
loop_
_entity_poly.entity_id
_entity_poly.type
_entity_poly.pdbx_seq_one_letter_code
_entity_poly.pdbx_strand_id
1 'polypeptide(L)'
;MKNYSLLVPLALALSACADAPAGLQITSKFTPSATCTAGGATGTTELATGLLNVAAGAGYMLGLNVSSTLAFTEIEVSELPLNSPNENIIYISDVELSYDQPDGEFSIDDDSYSYFASVGGGTFQNAGAQLFVDLIGPEAAQTLQREAGTEPVQLDVTVRVVGKTGAGARVESNGLTFPIYVFNLNTCDAGQEPDPTTGGPCGQPGGQDNYAVTCRPASAPAP
;
A
#
# COMPACT_ATOMS: atom_id res chain seq x y z
N MET A 1 35.28 -62.64 19.09
CA MET A 1 35.98 -61.54 18.40
C MET A 1 34.93 -60.54 17.93
N LYS A 2 35.24 -59.26 18.07
CA LYS A 2 34.33 -58.12 18.07
C LYS A 2 34.37 -57.48 16.67
N ASN A 3 33.27 -57.45 15.94
CA ASN A 3 33.16 -56.68 14.69
C ASN A 3 32.12 -55.57 14.90
N TYR A 4 32.65 -54.35 14.98
CA TYR A 4 31.89 -53.11 14.90
C TYR A 4 31.52 -52.85 13.44
N SER A 5 30.31 -52.40 13.16
CA SER A 5 29.96 -51.81 11.88
C SER A 5 29.07 -50.59 12.12
N LEU A 6 29.47 -49.51 11.46
CA LEU A 6 29.14 -48.11 11.68
C LEU A 6 27.66 -47.77 11.44
N LEU A 7 27.20 -46.79 12.21
CA LEU A 7 26.10 -45.87 11.92
C LEU A 7 26.39 -45.04 10.65
N VAL A 8 25.37 -44.89 9.79
CA VAL A 8 25.30 -43.80 8.79
C VAL A 8 23.94 -43.13 8.98
N PRO A 9 23.86 -41.92 9.58
CA PRO A 9 22.67 -41.10 9.47
C PRO A 9 22.68 -40.39 8.12
N LEU A 10 21.72 -40.73 7.26
CA LEU A 10 21.39 -39.96 6.06
C LEU A 10 20.79 -38.62 6.51
N ALA A 11 21.64 -37.59 6.60
CA ALA A 11 21.19 -36.20 6.69
C ALA A 11 20.70 -35.78 5.31
N LEU A 12 19.40 -35.97 5.05
CA LEU A 12 18.73 -35.32 3.92
C LEU A 12 18.63 -33.83 4.25
N ALA A 13 19.56 -33.08 3.67
CA ALA A 13 19.49 -31.63 3.58
C ALA A 13 18.16 -31.25 2.90
N LEU A 14 17.23 -30.73 3.68
CA LEU A 14 16.14 -29.92 3.17
C LEU A 14 16.79 -28.68 2.56
N SER A 15 17.00 -28.70 1.24
CA SER A 15 17.22 -27.49 0.47
C SER A 15 15.95 -26.67 0.59
N ALA A 16 15.87 -25.84 1.63
CA ALA A 16 15.00 -24.69 1.61
C ALA A 16 15.45 -23.87 0.39
N CYS A 17 14.67 -23.91 -0.68
CA CYS A 17 14.67 -22.87 -1.69
C CYS A 17 14.36 -21.58 -0.92
N ALA A 18 15.40 -20.88 -0.48
CA ALA A 18 15.25 -19.48 -0.14
C ALA A 18 14.91 -18.81 -1.46
N ASP A 19 13.62 -18.60 -1.70
CA ASP A 19 13.18 -17.68 -2.75
C ASP A 19 14.01 -16.41 -2.58
N ALA A 20 14.66 -16.01 -3.67
CA ALA A 20 15.43 -14.77 -3.67
C ALA A 20 14.52 -13.67 -3.10
N PRO A 21 15.01 -12.84 -2.16
CA PRO A 21 14.20 -11.79 -1.60
C PRO A 21 13.63 -10.95 -2.75
N ALA A 22 12.32 -10.69 -2.70
CA ALA A 22 11.64 -9.92 -3.72
C ALA A 22 12.45 -8.66 -4.04
N GLY A 23 12.64 -8.38 -5.33
CA GLY A 23 13.41 -7.22 -5.80
C GLY A 23 12.85 -5.88 -5.29
N LEU A 24 11.57 -5.88 -4.89
CA LEU A 24 10.82 -4.78 -4.30
C LEU A 24 10.21 -5.25 -2.98
N GLN A 25 10.21 -4.41 -1.95
CA GLN A 25 9.61 -4.72 -0.65
C GLN A 25 8.90 -3.50 -0.06
N ILE A 26 7.72 -3.72 0.53
CA ILE A 26 7.03 -2.74 1.37
C ILE A 26 7.57 -2.92 2.78
N THR A 27 8.22 -1.89 3.31
CA THR A 27 8.93 -1.96 4.59
C THR A 27 8.11 -1.43 5.76
N SER A 28 7.27 -0.41 5.53
CA SER A 28 6.43 0.17 6.56
C SER A 28 5.31 1.02 5.95
N LYS A 29 4.36 1.42 6.80
CA LYS A 29 3.16 2.20 6.44
C LYS A 29 2.94 3.38 7.37
N PHE A 30 2.34 4.45 6.87
CA PHE A 30 2.09 5.69 7.62
C PHE A 30 0.89 6.48 7.05
N THR A 31 0.29 7.38 7.84
CA THR A 31 -0.74 8.31 7.32
C THR A 31 -0.06 9.49 6.61
N PRO A 32 -0.37 9.75 5.33
CA PRO A 32 0.15 10.92 4.63
C PRO A 32 -0.42 12.23 5.20
N SER A 33 0.31 13.32 5.02
CA SER A 33 -0.23 14.67 5.25
C SER A 33 -1.23 15.06 4.16
N ALA A 34 -1.92 16.19 4.34
CA ALA A 34 -2.80 16.77 3.31
C ALA A 34 -2.05 17.12 2.01
N THR A 35 -0.72 17.25 2.04
CA THR A 35 0.12 17.57 0.87
C THR A 35 0.92 16.36 0.36
N CYS A 36 0.50 15.13 0.68
CA CYS A 36 1.22 13.89 0.34
C CYS A 36 2.68 13.89 0.79
N THR A 37 2.92 14.16 2.09
CA THR A 37 4.24 14.00 2.70
C THR A 37 4.16 13.04 3.87
N ALA A 38 5.27 12.37 4.19
CA ALA A 38 5.35 11.61 5.43
C ALA A 38 5.16 12.51 6.66
N GLY A 39 4.45 11.99 7.66
CA GLY A 39 4.15 12.69 8.91
C GLY A 39 2.89 13.55 8.84
N GLY A 40 1.73 12.93 8.57
CA GLY A 40 0.43 13.54 8.84
C GLY A 40 0.24 13.96 10.31
N ALA A 41 -0.99 14.26 10.74
CA ALA A 41 -1.35 14.94 12.00
C ALA A 41 -0.71 14.40 13.31
N THR A 42 -0.06 13.23 13.30
CA THR A 42 0.57 12.58 14.47
C THR A 42 1.98 12.00 14.23
N GLY A 43 2.74 12.51 13.24
CA GLY A 43 4.13 12.10 13.03
C GLY A 43 4.29 10.72 12.37
N THR A 44 5.54 10.28 12.16
CA THR A 44 5.95 9.07 11.39
C THR A 44 5.68 7.75 12.11
N THR A 45 4.64 7.68 12.94
CA THR A 45 4.32 6.47 13.72
C THR A 45 3.64 5.45 12.80
N GLU A 46 4.13 4.21 12.79
CA GLU A 46 3.46 3.12 12.08
C GLU A 46 2.01 2.99 12.57
N LEU A 47 1.09 2.88 11.61
CA LEU A 47 -0.33 2.72 11.92
C LEU A 47 -0.64 1.26 12.26
N ALA A 48 -1.32 1.02 13.37
CA ALA A 48 -1.90 -0.29 13.67
C ALA A 48 -3.16 -0.56 12.84
N THR A 49 -4.02 0.45 12.72
CA THR A 49 -5.37 0.39 12.11
C THR A 49 -5.74 1.73 11.50
N GLY A 50 -6.67 1.73 10.54
CA GLY A 50 -7.27 2.93 9.96
C GLY A 50 -8.75 3.10 10.33
N LEU A 51 -9.28 4.30 10.11
CA LEU A 51 -10.70 4.60 10.23
C LEU A 51 -11.16 5.38 8.98
N LEU A 52 -12.33 5.04 8.42
CA LEU A 52 -12.88 5.71 7.24
C LEU A 52 -14.39 5.93 7.36
N ASN A 53 -14.80 7.20 7.29
CA ASN A 53 -16.18 7.59 7.09
C ASN A 53 -16.48 7.75 5.60
N VAL A 54 -17.11 6.74 4.99
CA VAL A 54 -17.39 6.71 3.55
C VAL A 54 -18.47 7.72 3.11
N ALA A 55 -19.17 8.35 4.07
CA ALA A 55 -20.09 9.43 3.78
C ALA A 55 -19.39 10.65 3.17
N ALA A 56 -18.15 10.92 3.59
CA ALA A 56 -17.38 12.07 3.14
C ALA A 56 -16.50 11.79 1.91
N GLY A 57 -16.07 10.55 1.76
CA GLY A 57 -15.29 10.06 0.63
C GLY A 57 -14.96 8.59 0.82
N ALA A 58 -14.99 7.82 -0.25
CA ALA A 58 -14.73 6.38 -0.21
C ALA A 58 -13.30 6.04 -0.67
N GLY A 59 -12.32 6.85 -0.24
CA GLY A 59 -10.89 6.63 -0.49
C GLY A 59 -10.14 6.60 0.83
N TYR A 60 -9.21 5.66 0.99
CA TYR A 60 -8.31 5.60 2.15
C TYR A 60 -6.87 5.68 1.68
N MET A 61 -6.26 6.84 1.83
CA MET A 61 -4.91 7.08 1.39
C MET A 61 -3.89 6.58 2.41
N LEU A 62 -3.07 5.61 2.02
CA LEU A 62 -1.97 5.07 2.83
C LEU A 62 -0.62 5.44 2.22
N GLY A 63 0.30 5.92 3.06
CA GLY A 63 1.70 6.09 2.71
C GLY A 63 2.46 4.79 2.94
N LEU A 64 3.24 4.35 1.96
CA LEU A 64 4.09 3.17 2.02
C LEU A 64 5.55 3.58 1.87
N ASN A 65 6.42 3.05 2.71
CA ASN A 65 7.85 3.04 2.43
C ASN A 65 8.20 1.77 1.70
N VAL A 66 8.88 1.89 0.55
CA VAL A 66 9.33 0.77 -0.25
C VAL A 66 10.84 0.79 -0.45
N SER A 67 11.43 -0.40 -0.49
CA SER A 67 12.86 -0.61 -0.74
C SER A 67 13.08 -1.52 -1.92
N SER A 68 14.14 -1.27 -2.69
CA SER A 68 14.60 -2.15 -3.77
C SER A 68 15.94 -2.79 -3.43
N THR A 69 16.00 -4.12 -3.55
CA THR A 69 17.24 -4.90 -3.35
C THR A 69 18.04 -5.07 -4.64
N LEU A 70 17.57 -4.51 -5.77
CA LEU A 70 18.31 -4.54 -7.02
C LEU A 70 19.67 -3.86 -6.83
N ALA A 71 20.73 -4.64 -7.00
CA ALA A 71 22.10 -4.18 -6.85
C ALA A 71 22.54 -3.40 -8.09
N PHE A 72 23.36 -2.37 -7.89
CA PHE A 72 24.11 -1.75 -8.96
C PHE A 72 25.19 -2.74 -9.44
N THR A 73 25.05 -3.28 -10.65
CA THR A 73 26.16 -3.93 -11.34
C THR A 73 26.86 -2.91 -12.23
N GLU A 74 28.01 -2.41 -11.80
CA GLU A 74 28.89 -1.62 -12.66
C GLU A 74 29.47 -2.55 -13.74
N ILE A 75 29.15 -2.29 -15.01
CA ILE A 75 29.75 -3.02 -16.12
C ILE A 75 30.97 -2.21 -16.56
N GLU A 76 32.16 -2.71 -16.24
CA GLU A 76 33.42 -2.15 -16.74
C GLU A 76 33.69 -2.68 -18.17
N VAL A 77 33.72 -1.79 -19.15
CA VAL A 77 34.25 -2.10 -20.49
C VAL A 77 35.43 -1.17 -20.74
N SER A 78 36.64 -1.74 -20.77
CA SER A 78 37.89 -1.00 -20.99
C SER A 78 38.17 0.10 -19.96
N GLU A 79 38.00 -0.19 -18.66
CA GLU A 79 38.31 0.74 -17.53
C GLU A 79 37.47 2.03 -17.51
N LEU A 80 36.38 2.08 -18.29
CA LEU A 80 35.39 3.14 -18.27
C LEU A 80 34.07 2.58 -17.74
N PRO A 81 33.47 3.19 -16.72
CA PRO A 81 32.19 2.73 -16.19
C PRO A 81 31.09 2.98 -17.22
N LEU A 82 30.53 1.91 -17.78
CA LEU A 82 29.29 1.97 -18.55
C LEU A 82 28.14 1.79 -17.58
N ASN A 83 27.72 2.91 -16.98
CA ASN A 83 26.51 2.95 -16.19
C ASN A 83 25.33 3.10 -17.15
N SER A 84 24.47 2.07 -17.26
CA SER A 84 23.11 2.26 -17.79
C SER A 84 22.25 2.80 -16.64
N PRO A 85 21.92 4.11 -16.62
CA PRO A 85 21.27 4.73 -15.46
C PRO A 85 19.88 4.16 -15.15
N ASN A 86 19.29 3.40 -16.10
CA ASN A 86 17.92 2.91 -15.99
C ASN A 86 17.80 1.42 -15.67
N GLU A 87 18.87 0.63 -15.75
CA GLU A 87 18.77 -0.83 -15.54
C GLU A 87 18.37 -1.22 -14.11
N ASN A 88 18.72 -0.37 -13.14
CA ASN A 88 18.46 -0.60 -11.73
C ASN A 88 17.18 0.09 -11.23
N ILE A 89 16.38 0.68 -12.12
CA ILE A 89 15.11 1.31 -11.76
C ILE A 89 13.98 0.28 -11.88
N ILE A 90 13.09 0.26 -10.89
CA ILE A 90 11.80 -0.43 -10.96
C ILE A 90 10.74 0.60 -11.29
N TYR A 91 10.03 0.39 -12.39
CA TYR A 91 8.84 1.15 -12.75
C TYR A 91 7.62 0.41 -12.23
N ILE A 92 6.98 0.96 -11.21
CA ILE A 92 5.70 0.47 -10.71
C ILE A 92 4.63 0.87 -11.72
N SER A 93 3.77 -0.09 -12.05
CA SER A 93 2.68 0.09 -13.01
C SER A 93 1.32 -0.09 -12.39
N ASP A 94 1.19 -0.92 -11.36
CA ASP A 94 -0.10 -1.32 -10.82
C ASP A 94 -0.04 -1.48 -9.29
N VAL A 95 -1.16 -1.17 -8.65
CA VAL A 95 -1.46 -1.52 -7.25
C VAL A 95 -2.54 -2.60 -7.30
N GLU A 96 -2.27 -3.72 -6.65
CA GLU A 96 -3.22 -4.81 -6.46
C GLU A 96 -3.73 -4.77 -5.01
N LEU A 97 -5.04 -4.87 -4.85
CA LEU A 97 -5.74 -4.82 -3.57
C LEU A 97 -6.57 -6.08 -3.42
N SER A 98 -6.46 -6.72 -2.26
CA SER A 98 -7.35 -7.81 -1.87
C SER A 98 -8.05 -7.46 -0.58
N TYR A 99 -9.34 -7.79 -0.51
CA TYR A 99 -10.23 -7.39 0.57
C TYR A 99 -10.73 -8.61 1.33
N ASP A 100 -10.60 -8.56 2.65
CA ASP A 100 -11.20 -9.53 3.55
C ASP A 100 -12.01 -8.80 4.62
N GLN A 101 -13.21 -9.31 4.91
CA GLN A 101 -14.05 -8.78 5.97
C GLN A 101 -14.27 -9.89 7.00
N PRO A 102 -13.53 -9.88 8.14
CA PRO A 102 -13.55 -10.99 9.10
C PRO A 102 -14.94 -11.35 9.62
N ASP A 103 -15.83 -10.37 9.76
CA ASP A 103 -17.19 -10.54 10.28
C ASP A 103 -18.23 -10.83 9.18
N GLY A 104 -17.86 -10.70 7.89
CA GLY A 104 -18.65 -11.17 6.74
C GLY A 104 -20.01 -10.49 6.50
N GLU A 105 -20.20 -9.23 6.89
CA GLU A 105 -21.45 -8.50 6.65
C GLU A 105 -21.71 -8.22 5.16
N PHE A 106 -20.65 -7.98 4.38
CA PHE A 106 -20.70 -7.87 2.93
C PHE A 106 -19.40 -8.44 2.31
N SER A 107 -19.36 -8.52 0.99
CA SER A 107 -18.18 -8.99 0.25
C SER A 107 -17.76 -7.90 -0.73
N ILE A 108 -16.44 -7.68 -0.80
CA ILE A 108 -15.79 -6.80 -1.75
C ILE A 108 -14.90 -7.66 -2.62
N ASP A 109 -15.02 -7.52 -3.93
CA ASP A 109 -14.15 -8.19 -4.88
C ASP A 109 -12.76 -7.53 -4.86
N ASP A 110 -11.71 -8.33 -5.06
CA ASP A 110 -10.33 -7.84 -5.24
C ASP A 110 -10.27 -6.83 -6.40
N ASP A 111 -9.43 -5.80 -6.26
CA ASP A 111 -9.34 -4.70 -7.21
C ASP A 111 -7.87 -4.46 -7.63
N SER A 112 -7.68 -3.82 -8.78
CA SER A 112 -6.37 -3.35 -9.21
C SER A 112 -6.50 -2.08 -10.03
N TYR A 113 -5.57 -1.14 -9.83
CA TYR A 113 -5.55 0.10 -10.60
C TYR A 113 -4.14 0.49 -11.00
N SER A 114 -4.03 1.19 -12.13
CA SER A 114 -2.74 1.65 -12.64
C SER A 114 -2.15 2.73 -11.74
N TYR A 115 -0.87 2.56 -11.40
CA TYR A 115 -0.11 3.45 -10.55
C TYR A 115 1.29 3.64 -11.12
N PHE A 116 1.67 4.89 -11.39
CA PHE A 116 2.93 5.20 -12.05
C PHE A 116 3.91 5.80 -11.06
N ALA A 117 4.92 5.02 -10.68
CA ALA A 117 6.03 5.47 -9.85
C ALA A 117 7.32 4.78 -10.25
N SER A 118 8.46 5.34 -9.82
CA SER A 118 9.76 4.71 -10.00
C SER A 118 10.50 4.58 -8.68
N VAL A 119 11.16 3.44 -8.50
CA VAL A 119 11.98 3.14 -7.33
C VAL A 119 13.38 2.83 -7.82
N GLY A 120 14.36 3.62 -7.40
CA GLY A 120 15.76 3.36 -7.71
C GLY A 120 16.27 2.12 -6.99
N GLY A 121 17.16 1.38 -7.63
CA GLY A 121 17.88 0.25 -7.05
C GLY A 121 18.76 0.70 -5.89
N GLY A 122 19.01 -0.22 -4.95
CA GLY A 122 19.80 0.06 -3.75
C GLY A 122 19.16 1.07 -2.79
N THR A 123 17.86 1.32 -2.89
CA THR A 123 17.11 2.09 -1.90
C THR A 123 16.91 1.25 -0.64
N PHE A 124 17.83 1.39 0.33
CA PHE A 124 17.77 0.66 1.60
C PHE A 124 17.14 1.49 2.73
N GLN A 125 16.68 0.75 3.74
CA GLN A 125 15.92 1.20 4.91
C GLN A 125 16.40 2.58 5.44
N ASN A 126 15.43 3.48 5.63
CA ASN A 126 15.52 4.88 6.10
C ASN A 126 15.70 5.97 5.04
N ALA A 127 15.86 5.63 3.75
CA ALA A 127 15.73 6.55 2.61
C ALA A 127 14.90 5.92 1.46
N GLY A 128 14.00 5.00 1.80
CA GLY A 128 13.14 4.30 0.84
C GLY A 128 12.26 5.25 0.04
N ALA A 129 11.85 4.81 -1.15
CA ALA A 129 10.87 5.56 -1.93
C ALA A 129 9.52 5.54 -1.18
N GLN A 130 8.84 6.68 -1.20
CA GLN A 130 7.52 6.82 -0.61
C GLN A 130 6.48 6.69 -1.70
N LEU A 131 5.54 5.77 -1.51
CA LEU A 131 4.36 5.65 -2.36
C LEU A 131 3.15 6.10 -1.56
N PHE A 132 2.20 6.72 -2.25
CA PHE A 132 0.89 7.08 -1.70
C PHE A 132 -0.14 6.32 -2.52
N VAL A 133 -0.85 5.40 -1.87
CA VAL A 133 -1.78 4.49 -2.53
C VAL A 133 -3.15 4.63 -1.89
N ASP A 134 -4.20 4.53 -2.70
CA ASP A 134 -5.55 4.42 -2.19
C ASP A 134 -5.83 2.93 -1.93
N LEU A 135 -6.26 2.61 -0.71
CA LEU A 135 -6.62 1.24 -0.34
C LEU A 135 -8.05 0.89 -0.72
N ILE A 136 -8.85 1.85 -1.17
CA ILE A 136 -10.22 1.63 -1.63
C ILE A 136 -10.27 1.88 -3.13
N GLY A 137 -10.27 0.79 -3.91
CA GLY A 137 -10.44 0.85 -5.35
C GLY A 137 -11.85 1.29 -5.76
N PRO A 138 -12.07 1.64 -7.03
CA PRO A 138 -13.35 2.16 -7.52
C PRO A 138 -14.53 1.21 -7.32
N GLU A 139 -14.32 -0.11 -7.34
CA GLU A 139 -15.40 -1.08 -7.12
C GLU A 139 -15.70 -1.24 -5.62
N ALA A 140 -14.66 -1.30 -4.80
CA ALA A 140 -14.77 -1.30 -3.34
C ALA A 140 -15.47 -0.03 -2.83
N ALA A 141 -15.15 1.13 -3.38
CA ALA A 141 -15.76 2.41 -3.04
C ALA A 141 -17.28 2.39 -3.23
N GLN A 142 -17.76 1.88 -4.37
CA GLN A 142 -19.19 1.78 -4.66
C GLN A 142 -19.90 0.80 -3.73
N THR A 143 -19.26 -0.31 -3.40
CA THR A 143 -19.82 -1.30 -2.46
C THR A 143 -19.90 -0.72 -1.06
N LEU A 144 -18.84 -0.10 -0.56
CA LEU A 144 -18.83 0.53 0.76
C LEU A 144 -19.86 1.65 0.88
N GLN A 145 -20.02 2.50 -0.15
CA GLN A 145 -21.05 3.55 -0.13
C GLN A 145 -22.48 3.00 -0.02
N ARG A 146 -22.73 1.80 -0.54
CA ARG A 146 -24.05 1.15 -0.54
C ARG A 146 -24.29 0.30 0.70
N GLU A 147 -23.29 -0.46 1.13
CA GLU A 147 -23.43 -1.51 2.15
C GLU A 147 -22.95 -1.08 3.54
N ALA A 148 -22.02 -0.12 3.65
CA ALA A 148 -21.52 0.28 4.96
C ALA A 148 -22.62 0.96 5.79
N GLY A 149 -22.86 0.42 6.99
CA GLY A 149 -23.77 0.99 7.97
C GLY A 149 -23.15 2.12 8.79
N THR A 150 -23.88 2.61 9.80
CA THR A 150 -23.39 3.65 10.71
C THR A 150 -22.41 3.14 11.76
N GLU A 151 -22.44 1.84 12.05
CA GLU A 151 -21.51 1.19 12.97
C GLU A 151 -20.22 0.81 12.24
N PRO A 152 -19.03 1.01 12.85
CA PRO A 152 -17.77 0.63 12.23
C PRO A 152 -17.60 -0.87 12.03
N VAL A 153 -17.23 -1.26 10.82
CA VAL A 153 -16.95 -2.64 10.42
C VAL A 153 -15.49 -2.75 9.99
N GLN A 154 -14.80 -3.83 10.38
CA GLN A 154 -13.41 -4.03 9.99
C GLN A 154 -13.30 -4.58 8.56
N LEU A 155 -12.48 -3.93 7.75
CA LEU A 155 -12.06 -4.35 6.42
C LEU A 155 -10.54 -4.51 6.41
N ASP A 156 -10.07 -5.74 6.22
CA ASP A 156 -8.65 -6.05 6.08
C ASP A 156 -8.25 -5.91 4.61
N VAL A 157 -7.42 -4.90 4.31
CA VAL A 157 -6.96 -4.63 2.94
C VAL A 157 -5.52 -5.10 2.79
N THR A 158 -5.27 -6.05 1.89
CA THR A 158 -3.92 -6.46 1.52
C THR A 158 -3.49 -5.74 0.24
N VAL A 159 -2.46 -4.91 0.35
CA VAL A 159 -1.86 -4.20 -0.78
C VAL A 159 -0.59 -4.90 -1.28
N ARG A 160 -0.45 -4.97 -2.60
CA ARG A 160 0.77 -5.34 -3.31
C ARG A 160 1.03 -4.33 -4.42
N VAL A 161 2.30 -4.02 -4.67
CA VAL A 161 2.71 -3.20 -5.82
C VAL A 161 3.41 -4.06 -6.86
N VAL A 162 3.05 -3.84 -8.11
CA VAL A 162 3.56 -4.60 -9.26
C VAL A 162 4.23 -3.64 -10.23
N GLY A 163 5.34 -4.09 -10.81
CA GLY A 163 6.11 -3.29 -11.75
C GLY A 163 7.06 -4.11 -12.61
N LYS A 164 7.97 -3.39 -13.26
CA LYS A 164 9.02 -3.95 -14.12
C LYS A 164 10.35 -3.27 -13.88
N THR A 165 11.45 -4.01 -13.98
CA THR A 165 12.79 -3.42 -14.02
C THR A 165 13.01 -2.65 -15.33
N GLY A 166 14.06 -1.83 -15.41
CA GLY A 166 14.48 -1.20 -16.67
C GLY A 166 14.82 -2.20 -17.77
N ALA A 167 15.21 -3.43 -17.40
CA ALA A 167 15.40 -4.54 -18.34
C ALA A 167 14.09 -5.26 -18.74
N GLY A 168 12.93 -4.82 -18.21
CA GLY A 168 11.61 -5.33 -18.55
C GLY A 168 11.15 -6.56 -17.74
N ALA A 169 11.94 -7.03 -16.77
CA ALA A 169 11.56 -8.16 -15.93
C ALA A 169 10.46 -7.76 -14.94
N ARG A 170 9.42 -8.59 -14.78
CA ARG A 170 8.34 -8.36 -13.80
C ARG A 170 8.89 -8.45 -12.38
N VAL A 171 8.45 -7.53 -11.53
CA VAL A 171 8.76 -7.49 -10.10
C VAL A 171 7.48 -7.25 -9.33
N GLU A 172 7.34 -7.92 -8.19
CA GLU A 172 6.22 -7.77 -7.27
C GLU A 172 6.78 -7.53 -5.86
N SER A 173 6.08 -6.72 -5.06
CA SER A 173 6.39 -6.61 -3.64
C SER A 173 5.83 -7.78 -2.83
N ASN A 174 6.23 -7.87 -1.55
CA ASN A 174 5.42 -8.57 -0.56
C ASN A 174 4.03 -7.93 -0.42
N GLY A 175 3.07 -8.70 0.06
CA GLY A 175 1.78 -8.18 0.51
C GLY A 175 1.92 -7.49 1.87
N LEU A 176 1.19 -6.40 2.06
CA LEU A 176 1.03 -5.73 3.35
C LEU A 176 -0.47 -5.65 3.66
N THR A 177 -0.91 -6.33 4.72
CA THR A 177 -2.29 -6.24 5.19
C THR A 177 -2.45 -5.10 6.19
N PHE A 178 -3.49 -4.30 6.01
CA PHE A 178 -3.84 -3.17 6.86
C PHE A 178 -5.35 -3.17 7.16
N PRO A 179 -5.74 -3.28 8.45
CA PRO A 179 -7.13 -3.20 8.87
C PRO A 179 -7.63 -1.76 8.84
N ILE A 180 -8.80 -1.54 8.23
CA ILE A 180 -9.52 -0.26 8.20
C ILE A 180 -10.91 -0.47 8.78
N TYR A 181 -11.32 0.34 9.75
CA TYR A 181 -12.70 0.38 10.21
C TYR A 181 -13.50 1.35 9.32
N VAL A 182 -14.48 0.81 8.59
CA VAL A 182 -15.33 1.56 7.65
C VAL A 182 -16.73 1.75 8.22
N PHE A 183 -17.28 2.96 8.06
CA PHE A 183 -18.66 3.28 8.42
C PHE A 183 -19.18 4.42 7.55
N ASN A 184 -20.48 4.60 7.51
CA ASN A 184 -21.18 5.62 6.73
C ASN A 184 -22.04 6.47 7.66
N LEU A 185 -21.51 7.60 8.11
CA LEU A 185 -22.21 8.52 8.98
C LEU A 185 -22.16 9.94 8.42
N ASN A 186 -23.31 10.44 7.97
CA ASN A 186 -23.43 11.85 7.62
C ASN A 186 -23.42 12.72 8.89
N THR A 187 -22.36 13.49 9.07
CA THR A 187 -22.18 14.42 10.21
C THR A 187 -22.55 15.86 9.87
N CYS A 188 -23.03 16.13 8.66
CA CYS A 188 -23.39 17.48 8.22
C CYS A 188 -24.82 17.85 8.61
N ASP A 189 -25.05 19.14 8.86
CA ASP A 189 -26.37 19.66 9.20
C ASP A 189 -27.35 19.52 8.01
N ALA A 190 -28.65 19.64 8.29
CA ALA A 190 -29.67 19.62 7.25
C ALA A 190 -29.44 20.73 6.21
N GLY A 191 -29.39 20.35 4.92
CA GLY A 191 -29.09 21.25 3.80
C GLY A 191 -27.59 21.39 3.49
N GLN A 192 -26.74 20.68 4.23
CA GLN A 192 -25.31 20.55 3.95
C GLN A 192 -24.97 19.13 3.47
N GLU A 193 -23.84 19.04 2.79
CA GLU A 193 -23.21 17.79 2.37
C GLU A 193 -21.72 17.82 2.73
N PRO A 194 -21.07 16.65 2.83
CA PRO A 194 -19.62 16.60 2.97
C PRO A 194 -18.93 17.34 1.82
N ASP A 195 -17.90 18.12 2.13
CA ASP A 195 -17.10 18.83 1.14
C ASP A 195 -16.08 17.88 0.50
N PRO A 196 -16.19 17.60 -0.82
CA PRO A 196 -15.29 16.66 -1.49
C PRO A 196 -13.91 17.25 -1.81
N THR A 197 -13.67 18.54 -1.53
CA THR A 197 -12.52 19.25 -2.11
C THR A 197 -11.28 19.23 -1.25
N THR A 198 -11.44 19.29 0.07
CA THR A 198 -10.32 19.33 1.01
C THR A 198 -10.78 18.84 2.38
N GLY A 199 -9.89 18.15 3.09
CA GLY A 199 -10.14 17.76 4.47
C GLY A 199 -9.33 16.58 4.93
N GLY A 200 -8.86 15.72 4.01
CA GLY A 200 -8.13 14.49 4.27
C GLY A 200 -6.68 14.47 3.75
N PRO A 201 -6.01 13.31 3.88
CA PRO A 201 -4.67 13.11 3.35
C PRO A 201 -4.61 13.30 1.83
N CYS A 202 -3.49 13.79 1.33
CA CYS A 202 -3.28 13.99 -0.11
C CYS A 202 -4.33 14.86 -0.82
N GLY A 203 -5.01 15.75 -0.08
CA GLY A 203 -6.06 16.61 -0.62
C GLY A 203 -7.38 15.89 -0.88
N GLN A 204 -7.53 14.65 -0.42
CA GLN A 204 -8.79 13.92 -0.46
C GLN A 204 -9.84 14.58 0.46
N PRO A 205 -11.13 14.23 0.31
CA PRO A 205 -12.15 14.59 1.29
C PRO A 205 -11.75 14.17 2.71
N GLY A 206 -12.31 14.84 3.72
CA GLY A 206 -12.18 14.41 5.12
C GLY A 206 -12.84 13.06 5.39
N GLY A 207 -12.77 12.58 6.63
CA GLY A 207 -13.38 11.33 7.07
C GLY A 207 -12.40 10.17 7.25
N GLN A 208 -11.13 10.35 6.88
CA GLN A 208 -10.08 9.37 7.16
C GLN A 208 -9.37 9.66 8.50
N ASP A 209 -9.27 8.68 9.39
CA ASP A 209 -8.58 8.76 10.67
C ASP A 209 -9.00 10.03 11.47
N ASN A 210 -8.04 10.93 11.76
CA ASN A 210 -8.27 12.18 12.48
C ASN A 210 -8.58 13.38 11.56
N TYR A 211 -8.72 13.15 10.26
CA TYR A 211 -9.11 14.19 9.31
C TYR A 211 -10.63 14.37 9.36
N ALA A 212 -11.07 15.45 10.00
CA ALA A 212 -12.48 15.73 10.20
C ALA A 212 -13.24 15.94 8.87
N VAL A 213 -14.50 15.51 8.84
CA VAL A 213 -15.41 15.82 7.74
C VAL A 213 -15.74 17.31 7.77
N THR A 214 -15.43 18.01 6.69
CA THR A 214 -15.86 19.38 6.43
C THR A 214 -17.18 19.33 5.67
N CYS A 215 -18.07 20.31 5.91
CA CYS A 215 -19.40 20.35 5.31
C CYS A 215 -19.58 21.64 4.49
N ARG A 216 -20.27 21.53 3.35
CA ARG A 216 -20.62 22.64 2.47
C ARG A 216 -22.13 22.66 2.19
N PRO A 217 -22.72 23.78 1.76
CA PRO A 217 -24.12 23.80 1.33
C PRO A 217 -24.34 22.86 0.13
N ALA A 218 -25.39 22.04 0.16
CA ALA A 218 -25.69 21.07 -0.91
C ALA A 218 -26.04 21.69 -2.28
N SER A 219 -26.27 23.01 -2.31
CA SER A 219 -26.52 23.78 -3.53
C SER A 219 -25.30 24.55 -4.05
N ALA A 220 -24.15 24.42 -3.37
CA ALA A 220 -22.91 25.02 -3.85
C ALA A 220 -22.47 24.28 -5.13
N PRO A 221 -22.11 24.99 -6.22
CA PRO A 221 -21.54 24.33 -7.38
C PRO A 221 -20.27 23.58 -6.98
N ALA A 222 -20.12 22.34 -7.46
CA ALA A 222 -18.85 21.63 -7.37
C ALA A 222 -17.78 22.50 -8.08
N PRO A 223 -16.67 22.84 -7.42
CA PRO A 223 -15.62 23.64 -8.04
C PRO A 223 -14.91 22.89 -9.18
#